data_AF-A0A9Q5Z826-F1
#
_entry.id   AF-A0A9Q5Z826-F1
#
_cell.length_a   1.000
_cell.length_b   1.000
_cell.length_c   1.000
_cell.angle_alpha   90.00
_cell.angle_beta   90.00
_cell.angle_gamma   90.00
#
_symmetry.space_group_name_H-M   'P 1'
#
loop_
_entity.id
_entity.type
_entity.pdbx_description
1 polymer ?
#
loop_
_entity_poly.entity_id
_entity_poly.type
_entity_poly.pdbx_seq_one_letter_code
_entity_poly.pdbx_strand_id
1 'polypeptide(L)'
;MTDNQNQPREFDAVLGGEAPPPIQGAVLGGIEGVRKRLVNPDVEIRVAAVQDALHYQAEGLNLVIQSLQDSSRKVRQAAYNLLC
;
A
#
# COMPACT_ATOMS: atom_id res chain seq x y z
N MET A 1 -37.01 -6.22 9.57
CA MET A 1 -36.45 -5.78 8.28
C MET A 1 -35.06 -5.25 8.61
N THR A 2 -34.02 -5.97 8.22
CA THR A 2 -32.62 -5.64 8.54
C THR A 2 -31.90 -5.36 7.23
N ASP A 3 -31.60 -4.09 7.01
CA ASP A 3 -30.77 -3.59 5.91
C ASP A 3 -29.34 -4.10 6.05
N ASN A 4 -28.98 -5.13 5.29
CA ASN A 4 -27.59 -5.56 5.13
C ASN A 4 -26.90 -4.63 4.12
N GLN A 5 -26.34 -3.52 4.61
CA GLN A 5 -25.50 -2.59 3.84
C GLN A 5 -23.99 -2.91 3.97
N ASN A 6 -23.59 -4.17 3.91
CA ASN A 6 -22.17 -4.56 3.89
C ASN A 6 -21.70 -4.81 2.46
N GLN A 7 -21.81 -3.80 1.58
CA GLN A 7 -21.07 -3.84 0.32
C GLN A 7 -19.63 -3.37 0.57
N PRO A 8 -18.61 -4.21 0.28
CA PRO A 8 -17.23 -3.79 0.41
C PRO A 8 -16.94 -2.63 -0.52
N ARG A 9 -16.26 -1.61 0.00
CA ARG A 9 -15.80 -0.45 -0.78
C ARG A 9 -14.70 -0.88 -1.77
N GLU A 10 -14.38 -0.03 -2.74
CA GLU A 10 -13.36 -0.33 -3.77
C GLU A 10 -11.97 -0.70 -3.22
N PHE A 11 -11.69 -0.38 -1.95
CA PHE A 11 -10.45 -0.66 -1.23
C PHE A 11 -10.57 -1.73 -0.13
N ASP A 12 -11.74 -2.36 -0.01
CA ASP A 12 -11.98 -3.34 1.06
C ASP A 12 -11.38 -4.69 0.68
N ALA A 13 -10.55 -5.23 1.56
CA ALA A 13 -9.79 -6.44 1.28
C ALA A 13 -10.72 -7.66 1.25
N VAL A 14 -10.96 -8.20 0.06
CA VAL A 14 -11.61 -9.51 -0.09
C VAL A 14 -10.59 -10.62 0.20
N LEU A 15 -10.79 -11.33 1.32
CA LEU A 15 -10.10 -12.56 1.67
C LEU A 15 -10.43 -13.64 0.63
N GLY A 16 -9.49 -13.92 -0.27
CA GLY A 16 -9.65 -14.90 -1.35
C GLY A 16 -9.76 -16.34 -0.84
N GLY A 17 -10.71 -17.09 -1.41
CA GLY A 17 -10.82 -18.55 -1.26
C GLY A 17 -9.70 -19.33 -1.98
N GLU A 18 -9.76 -20.66 -1.86
CA GLU A 18 -8.75 -21.68 -2.23
C GLU A 18 -8.35 -21.78 -3.73
N ALA A 19 -8.35 -20.69 -4.49
CA ALA A 19 -7.77 -20.64 -5.82
C ALA A 19 -6.34 -20.06 -5.77
N PRO A 20 -5.38 -20.59 -6.55
CA PRO A 20 -4.04 -20.03 -6.62
C PRO A 20 -4.15 -18.55 -6.99
N PRO A 21 -3.52 -17.64 -6.23
CA PRO A 21 -3.74 -16.22 -6.40
C PRO A 21 -3.33 -15.82 -7.82
N PRO A 22 -4.13 -14.98 -8.50
CA PRO A 22 -3.72 -14.42 -9.77
C PRO A 22 -2.36 -13.77 -9.59
N ILE A 23 -1.53 -13.80 -10.62
CA ILE A 23 -0.17 -13.21 -10.62
C ILE A 23 -0.24 -11.68 -10.38
N GLN A 24 -1.46 -11.09 -10.38
CA GLN A 24 -1.78 -9.71 -10.05
C GLN A 24 -2.93 -9.60 -9.00
N GLY A 25 -3.14 -10.65 -8.21
CA GLY A 25 -4.26 -10.80 -7.29
C GLY A 25 -4.20 -9.83 -6.10
N ALA A 26 -5.20 -8.97 -6.02
CA ALA A 26 -5.51 -8.12 -4.88
C ALA A 26 -5.92 -8.92 -3.62
N VAL A 27 -5.03 -9.73 -3.05
CA VAL A 27 -5.32 -10.58 -1.87
C VAL A 27 -4.60 -10.09 -0.59
N LEU A 28 -3.87 -8.97 -0.68
CA LEU A 28 -3.52 -8.09 0.45
C LEU A 28 -3.72 -6.62 0.02
N GLY A 29 -4.72 -6.39 -0.83
CA GLY A 29 -5.02 -5.10 -1.45
C GLY A 29 -5.43 -4.09 -0.41
N GLY A 30 -4.76 -2.94 -0.40
CA GLY A 30 -4.96 -1.90 0.60
C GLY A 30 -3.64 -1.37 1.16
N ILE A 31 -3.75 -0.61 2.24
CA ILE A 31 -2.62 0.00 2.94
C ILE A 31 -1.66 -1.05 3.55
N GLU A 32 -2.16 -2.24 3.90
CA GLU A 32 -1.32 -3.36 4.36
C GLU A 32 -0.39 -3.89 3.25
N GLY A 33 -0.86 -3.92 2.01
CA GLY A 33 -0.03 -4.27 0.85
C GLY A 33 1.07 -3.24 0.59
N VAL A 34 0.82 -1.96 0.91
CA VAL A 34 1.84 -0.91 0.89
C VAL A 34 2.88 -1.16 1.99
N ARG A 35 2.46 -1.38 3.24
CA ARG A 35 3.38 -1.69 4.36
C ARG A 35 4.29 -2.87 4.06
N LYS A 36 3.73 -3.97 3.54
CA LYS A 36 4.52 -5.17 3.19
C LYS A 36 5.56 -4.88 2.10
N ARG A 37 5.23 -4.03 1.12
CA ARG A 37 6.18 -3.65 0.06
C ARG A 37 7.24 -2.68 0.54
N LEU A 38 6.96 -1.83 1.54
CA LEU A 38 7.94 -0.92 2.13
C LEU A 38 9.08 -1.61 2.90
N VAL A 39 8.96 -2.90 3.23
CA VAL A 39 10.06 -3.68 3.82
C VAL A 39 10.72 -4.63 2.82
N ASN A 40 10.37 -4.53 1.52
CA ASN A 40 10.94 -5.38 0.50
C ASN A 40 12.44 -5.08 0.27
N PRO A 41 13.30 -6.09 0.09
CA PRO A 41 14.71 -5.87 -0.21
C PRO A 41 14.93 -5.07 -1.51
N ASP A 42 14.05 -5.21 -2.49
CA ASP A 42 14.12 -4.48 -3.76
C ASP A 42 13.72 -3.00 -3.56
N VAL A 43 14.65 -2.11 -3.92
CA VAL A 43 14.48 -0.66 -3.82
C VAL A 43 13.35 -0.16 -4.70
N GLU A 44 13.16 -0.72 -5.91
CA GLU A 44 12.12 -0.28 -6.83
C GLU A 44 10.73 -0.64 -6.32
N ILE A 45 10.59 -1.81 -5.67
CA ILE A 45 9.33 -2.22 -5.02
C ILE A 45 8.98 -1.25 -3.89
N ARG A 46 9.96 -0.83 -3.09
CA ARG A 46 9.72 0.17 -2.03
C ARG A 46 9.34 1.53 -2.60
N VAL A 47 10.00 1.99 -3.66
CA VAL A 47 9.66 3.26 -4.33
C VAL A 47 8.21 3.24 -4.84
N ALA A 48 7.79 2.17 -5.50
CA ALA A 48 6.41 2.02 -5.96
C ALA A 48 5.42 2.01 -4.78
N ALA A 49 5.78 1.39 -3.64
CA ALA A 49 4.94 1.39 -2.45
C ALA A 49 4.78 2.81 -1.84
N VAL A 50 5.85 3.61 -1.82
CA VAL A 50 5.79 5.01 -1.37
C VAL A 50 4.83 5.84 -2.23
N GLN A 51 4.82 5.61 -3.55
CA GLN A 51 3.90 6.29 -4.47
C GLN A 51 2.45 5.87 -4.23
N ASP A 52 2.20 4.56 -4.10
CA ASP A 52 0.87 4.01 -3.84
C ASP A 52 0.31 4.42 -2.47
N ALA A 53 1.17 4.77 -1.51
CA ALA A 53 0.75 5.18 -0.17
C ALA A 53 -0.19 6.38 -0.21
N LEU A 54 -0.02 7.34 -1.14
CA LEU A 54 -0.86 8.54 -1.21
C LEU A 54 -2.35 8.25 -1.46
N HIS A 55 -2.69 7.08 -2.00
CA HIS A 55 -4.09 6.68 -2.18
C HIS A 55 -4.84 6.45 -0.85
N TYR A 56 -4.12 6.36 0.27
CA TYR A 56 -4.65 6.04 1.61
C TYR A 56 -4.66 7.25 2.57
N GLN A 57 -4.77 8.46 2.01
CA GLN A 57 -4.96 9.72 2.73
C GLN A 57 -3.98 9.90 3.92
N ALA A 58 -4.49 10.07 5.14
CA ALA A 58 -3.66 10.34 6.33
C ALA A 58 -2.76 9.16 6.70
N GLU A 59 -3.25 7.93 6.57
CA GLU A 59 -2.46 6.74 6.89
C GLU A 59 -1.34 6.54 5.86
N GLY A 60 -1.66 6.78 4.60
CA GLY A 60 -0.73 6.85 3.49
C GLY A 60 0.36 7.90 3.68
N LEU A 61 -0.04 9.12 4.01
CA LEU A 61 0.88 10.23 4.26
C LEU A 61 1.86 9.92 5.40
N ASN A 62 1.41 9.26 6.46
CA ASN A 62 2.29 8.82 7.54
C ASN A 62 3.36 7.84 7.04
N LEU A 63 3.01 6.90 6.15
CA LEU A 63 3.99 6.00 5.53
C LEU A 63 4.98 6.74 4.62
N VAL A 64 4.51 7.74 3.87
CA VAL A 64 5.40 8.59 3.06
C VAL A 64 6.40 9.33 3.94
N ILE A 65 5.94 9.92 5.06
CA ILE A 65 6.81 10.61 6.02
C ILE A 65 7.83 9.64 6.63
N GLN A 66 7.42 8.44 7.03
CA GLN A 66 8.33 7.41 7.56
C GLN A 66 9.39 7.00 6.51
N SER A 67 9.02 6.98 5.23
CA SER A 67 9.91 6.61 4.13
C SER A 67 11.04 7.61 3.88
N LEU A 68 10.97 8.81 4.46
CA LEU A 68 12.11 9.75 4.51
C LEU A 68 13.31 9.19 5.31
N GLN A 69 13.09 8.16 6.13
CA GLN A 69 14.13 7.50 6.93
C GLN A 69 14.58 6.15 6.33
N ASP A 70 14.13 5.79 5.13
CA ASP A 70 14.54 4.53 4.47
C ASP A 70 16.06 4.48 4.27
N SER A 71 16.64 3.28 4.33
CA SER A 71 18.08 3.07 4.13
C SER A 71 18.54 3.48 2.73
N SER A 72 17.69 3.32 1.72
CA SER A 72 17.95 3.70 0.35
C SER A 72 17.70 5.18 0.11
N ARG A 73 18.71 5.87 -0.43
CA ARG A 73 18.59 7.25 -0.88
C ARG A 73 17.48 7.43 -1.91
N LYS A 74 17.25 6.43 -2.77
CA LYS A 74 16.23 6.51 -3.82
C LYS A 74 14.82 6.53 -3.23
N VAL A 75 14.56 5.72 -2.20
CA VAL A 75 13.28 5.71 -1.48
C VAL A 75 13.07 7.03 -0.74
N ARG A 76 14.10 7.54 -0.05
CA ARG A 76 14.03 8.85 0.61
C ARG A 76 13.72 9.98 -0.37
N GLN A 77 14.34 9.97 -1.55
CA GLN A 77 14.08 10.96 -2.58
C GLN A 77 12.65 10.87 -3.12
N ALA A 78 12.14 9.66 -3.34
CA ALA A 78 10.75 9.47 -3.74
C ALA A 78 9.79 10.04 -2.70
N ALA A 79 10.00 9.75 -1.41
CA ALA A 79 9.20 10.30 -0.32
C ALA A 79 9.28 11.83 -0.25
N TYR A 80 10.48 12.40 -0.36
CA TYR A 80 10.68 13.86 -0.36
C TYR A 80 9.93 14.54 -1.51
N ASN A 81 10.01 13.98 -2.72
CA ASN A 81 9.34 14.51 -3.90
C ASN A 81 7.81 14.48 -3.80
N LEU A 82 7.23 13.60 -2.98
CA LEU A 82 5.78 13.54 -2.77
C LEU A 82 5.28 14.53 -1.71
N LEU A 83 6.18 15.10 -0.89
CA LEU A 83 5.86 16.03 0.18
C LEU A 83 6.12 17.49 -0.17
N CYS A 84 6.78 17.75 -1.31
CA CYS A 84 7.04 19.08 -1.85
C CYS A 84 5.97 19.46 -2.87
#